data_AF-A0A4R8DLX3-F1
#
_entry.id   AF-A0A4R8DLX3-F1
#
_cell.length_a   1.000
_cell.length_b   1.000
_cell.length_c   1.000
_cell.angle_alpha   90.00
_cell.angle_beta   90.00
_cell.angle_gamma   90.00
#
_symmetry.space_group_name_H-M   'P 1'
#
loop_
_entity.id
_entity.type
_entity.pdbx_description
1 polymer ?
#
loop_
_entity_poly.entity_id
_entity_poly.type
_entity_poly.pdbx_seq_one_letter_code
_entity_poly.pdbx_strand_id
1 'polypeptide(L)'
;MAVGIEVVVADVLTPETCDLYRHELPGCLIVHMTVSFPEALRRAASRKVWLTDDEFRMLHEADAANPPAADHRLQVDGLDVQSQTKKLERLWVG
;
A
#
# COMPACT_ATOMS: atom_id res chain seq x y z
N MET A 1 -4.54 -32.43 1.03
CA MET A 1 -4.30 -31.11 1.65
C MET A 1 -3.58 -30.27 0.62
N ALA A 2 -4.21 -29.20 0.12
CA ALA A 2 -3.52 -28.27 -0.76
C ALA A 2 -2.48 -27.53 0.09
N VAL A 3 -1.21 -27.54 -0.33
CA VAL A 3 -0.19 -26.66 0.22
C VAL A 3 -0.56 -25.27 -0.24
N GLY A 4 -1.18 -24.47 0.64
CA GLY A 4 -1.50 -23.09 0.33
C GLY A 4 -0.22 -22.35 -0.06
N ILE A 5 -0.25 -21.64 -1.18
CA ILE A 5 0.86 -20.75 -1.55
C ILE A 5 0.64 -19.44 -0.79
N GLU A 6 1.57 -19.09 0.08
CA GLU A 6 1.61 -17.75 0.67
C GLU A 6 2.07 -16.76 -0.40
N VAL A 7 1.19 -15.83 -0.76
CA VAL A 7 1.44 -14.83 -1.81
C VAL A 7 1.31 -13.44 -1.20
N VAL A 8 2.29 -12.59 -1.48
CA VAL A 8 2.21 -11.15 -1.23
C VAL A 8 2.05 -10.45 -2.57
N VAL A 9 0.99 -9.67 -2.72
CA VAL A 9 0.75 -8.81 -3.88
C VAL A 9 1.03 -7.37 -3.46
N ALA A 10 1.94 -6.71 -4.16
CA ALA A 10 2.17 -5.28 -4.02
C ALA A 10 1.41 -4.58 -5.17
N ASP A 11 0.40 -3.79 -4.81
CA ASP A 11 -0.50 -3.14 -5.76
C ASP A 11 -0.83 -1.71 -5.29
N VAL A 12 -1.33 -0.88 -6.21
CA VAL A 12 -1.94 0.40 -5.89
C VAL A 12 -3.36 0.13 -5.42
N LEU A 13 -3.59 0.24 -4.12
CA LEU A 13 -4.91 -0.03 -3.53
C LEU A 13 -5.85 1.15 -3.72
N THR A 14 -6.88 0.96 -4.52
CA THR A 14 -8.08 1.80 -4.59
C THR A 14 -9.29 1.06 -3.98
N PRO A 15 -10.40 1.75 -3.67
CA PRO A 15 -11.64 1.08 -3.24
C PRO A 15 -12.07 -0.06 -4.19
N GLU A 16 -11.97 0.14 -5.50
CA GLU A 16 -12.35 -0.85 -6.50
C GLU A 16 -11.43 -2.07 -6.48
N THR A 17 -10.11 -1.87 -6.32
CA THR A 17 -9.18 -3.00 -6.18
C THR A 17 -9.40 -3.78 -4.89
N CYS A 18 -9.76 -3.11 -3.79
CA CYS A 18 -10.13 -3.78 -2.54
C CYS A 18 -11.37 -4.64 -2.73
N ASP A 19 -12.41 -4.10 -3.36
CA ASP A 19 -13.64 -4.86 -3.64
C ASP A 19 -13.35 -6.11 -4.48
N LEU A 20 -12.49 -5.97 -5.50
CA LEU A 20 -12.03 -7.09 -6.31
C LEU A 20 -11.30 -8.14 -5.47
N TYR A 21 -10.32 -7.73 -4.65
CA TYR A 21 -9.57 -8.65 -3.80
C TYR A 21 -10.47 -9.37 -2.78
N ARG A 22 -11.46 -8.68 -2.21
CA ARG A 22 -12.43 -9.30 -1.31
C ARG A 22 -13.31 -10.32 -2.00
N HIS A 23 -13.68 -10.07 -3.26
CA HIS A 23 -14.48 -10.99 -4.03
C HIS A 23 -13.70 -12.24 -4.43
N GLU A 24 -12.50 -12.07 -4.98
CA GLU A 24 -11.71 -13.16 -5.56
C GLU A 24 -10.87 -13.90 -4.51
N LEU A 25 -10.47 -13.22 -3.42
CA LEU A 25 -9.63 -13.77 -2.35
C LEU A 25 -10.24 -13.46 -0.97
N PRO A 26 -11.37 -14.08 -0.58
CA PRO A 26 -12.10 -13.72 0.63
C PRO A 26 -11.31 -13.80 1.95
N GLY A 27 -10.21 -14.57 1.96
CA GLY A 27 -9.31 -14.70 3.12
C GLY A 27 -8.05 -13.85 3.06
N CYS A 28 -7.91 -12.93 2.11
CA CYS A 28 -6.70 -12.10 2.00
C CYS A 28 -6.68 -11.00 3.07
N LEU A 29 -5.49 -10.71 3.59
CA LEU A 29 -5.22 -9.55 4.43
C LEU A 29 -4.86 -8.37 3.53
N ILE A 30 -5.64 -7.29 3.60
CA ILE A 30 -5.38 -6.07 2.83
C ILE A 30 -4.76 -5.03 3.75
N VAL A 31 -3.50 -4.67 3.47
CA VAL A 31 -2.77 -3.63 4.21
C VAL A 31 -2.50 -2.43 3.32
N HIS A 32 -3.06 -1.28 3.69
CA HIS A 32 -2.77 -0.02 3.02
C HIS A 32 -1.57 0.68 3.67
N MET A 33 -0.43 0.71 2.98
CA MET A 33 0.78 1.43 3.42
C MET A 33 0.72 2.89 2.95
N THR A 34 0.62 3.81 3.90
CA THR A 34 0.52 5.26 3.62
C THR A 34 1.81 5.98 3.95
N VAL A 35 2.16 6.95 3.11
CA VAL A 35 3.25 7.92 3.34
C VAL A 35 2.71 9.34 3.26
N SER A 36 3.34 10.29 3.95
CA SER A 36 3.04 11.71 3.72
C SER A 36 3.54 12.17 2.36
N PHE A 37 2.96 13.25 1.84
CA PHE A 37 3.39 13.84 0.57
C PHE A 37 4.89 14.19 0.53
N PRO A 38 5.50 14.83 1.57
CA PRO A 38 6.94 15.08 1.58
C PRO A 38 7.78 13.81 1.50
N GLU A 39 7.38 12.76 2.22
CA GLU A 39 8.07 11.46 2.18
C GLU A 39 7.90 10.77 0.82
N ALA A 40 6.71 10.86 0.22
CA ALA A 40 6.43 10.34 -1.11
C ALA A 40 7.34 10.99 -2.17
N LEU A 41 7.48 12.32 -2.12
CA LEU A 41 8.41 13.08 -2.98
C LEU A 41 9.86 12.64 -2.77
N ARG A 42 10.30 12.54 -1.51
CA ARG A 42 11.66 12.10 -1.18
C ARG A 42 11.97 10.72 -1.75
N ARG A 43 11.03 9.77 -1.68
CA ARG A 43 11.16 8.42 -2.27
C ARG A 43 11.05 8.44 -3.79
N ALA A 44 10.21 9.30 -4.36
CA ALA A 44 10.09 9.44 -5.80
C ALA A 44 11.40 9.95 -6.44
N ALA A 45 12.11 10.85 -5.76
CA ALA A 45 13.38 11.40 -6.24
C ALA A 45 14.49 10.34 -6.43
N SER A 46 14.40 9.16 -5.80
CA SER A 46 15.37 8.08 -5.99
C SER A 46 15.06 7.15 -7.16
N ARG A 47 13.97 7.39 -7.91
CA ARG A 47 13.53 6.55 -9.04
C ARG A 47 13.19 7.41 -10.25
N LYS A 48 13.09 6.77 -11.42
CA LYS A 48 12.56 7.45 -12.60
C LYS A 48 11.07 7.75 -12.37
N VAL A 49 10.72 9.03 -12.37
CA VAL A 49 9.34 9.50 -12.27
C VAL A 49 8.84 9.82 -13.69
N TRP A 50 7.66 9.32 -14.02
CA TRP A 50 7.01 9.52 -15.32
C TRP A 50 5.88 10.55 -15.26
N LEU A 51 5.59 11.04 -14.05
CA LEU A 51 4.60 12.06 -13.77
C LEU A 51 5.31 13.40 -13.62
N THR A 52 4.63 14.47 -14.01
CA THR A 52 4.95 15.82 -13.57
C THR A 52 4.68 15.98 -12.08
N ASP A 53 5.24 17.03 -11.46
CA ASP A 53 5.01 17.32 -10.05
C ASP A 53 3.52 17.55 -9.73
N ASP A 54 2.78 18.18 -10.65
CA ASP A 54 1.34 18.39 -10.51
C ASP A 54 0.55 17.09 -10.62
N GLU A 55 0.86 16.23 -11.59
CA GLU A 55 0.21 14.91 -11.70
C GLU A 55 0.50 14.04 -10.47
N PHE A 56 1.74 14.10 -9.95
CA PHE A 56 2.12 13.37 -8.75
C PHE A 56 1.33 13.86 -7.52
N ARG A 57 1.21 15.17 -7.35
CA ARG A 57 0.41 15.79 -6.28
C ARG A 57 -1.06 15.44 -6.41
N MET A 58 -1.64 15.58 -7.60
CA MET A 58 -3.05 15.24 -7.87
C MET A 58 -3.33 13.77 -7.56
N LEU A 59 -2.44 12.85 -7.95
CA LEU A 59 -2.59 11.43 -7.65
C LEU A 59 -2.55 11.17 -6.13
N HIS A 60 -1.63 11.81 -5.41
CA HIS A 60 -1.54 11.67 -3.95
C HIS A 60 -2.76 12.23 -3.22
N GLU A 61 -3.28 13.38 -3.67
CA GLU A 61 -4.51 13.99 -3.14
C GLU A 61 -5.73 13.11 -3.41
N ALA A 62 -5.84 12.54 -4.62
CA ALA A 62 -6.95 11.65 -5.00
C ALA A 62 -6.98 10.37 -4.16
N ASP A 63 -5.82 9.73 -3.95
CA ASP A 63 -5.67 8.54 -3.10
C ASP A 63 -6.07 8.83 -1.64
N ALA A 64 -5.66 9.99 -1.11
CA ALA A 64 -6.02 10.42 0.24
C ALA A 64 -7.52 10.74 0.39
N ALA A 65 -8.15 11.30 -0.64
CA ALA A 65 -9.55 11.71 -0.62
C ALA A 65 -10.54 10.54 -0.68
N ASN A 66 -10.17 9.43 -1.31
CA ASN A 66 -11.02 8.25 -1.46
C ASN A 66 -10.26 6.97 -1.07
N PRO A 67 -9.96 6.78 0.23
CA PRO A 67 -9.03 5.75 0.62
C PRO A 67 -9.64 4.34 0.54
N PRO A 68 -8.82 3.31 0.24
CA PRO A 68 -9.27 1.92 0.15
C PRO A 68 -9.76 1.35 1.49
N ALA A 69 -10.71 0.41 1.42
CA ALA A 69 -11.25 -0.35 2.55
C ALA A 69 -10.31 -1.49 3.00
N ALA A 70 -9.10 -1.12 3.42
CA ALA A 70 -8.09 -2.04 3.94
C ALA A 70 -8.39 -2.48 5.38
N ASP A 71 -7.94 -3.69 5.76
CA ASP A 71 -8.02 -4.18 7.15
C ASP A 71 -7.16 -3.34 8.09
N HIS A 72 -6.00 -2.92 7.58
CA HIS A 72 -5.04 -2.12 8.31
C HIS A 72 -4.51 -0.98 7.45
N ARG A 73 -4.29 0.16 8.10
CA ARG A 73 -3.57 1.29 7.52
C ARG A 73 -2.27 1.50 8.28
N LEU A 74 -1.16 1.48 7.56
CA LEU A 74 0.18 1.56 8.13
C LEU A 74 0.89 2.83 7.65
N GLN A 75 1.13 3.76 8.56
CA GLN A 75 1.99 4.91 8.31
C GLN A 75 3.46 4.45 8.31
N VAL A 76 4.18 4.70 7.21
CA VAL A 76 5.56 4.24 7.01
C VAL A 76 6.59 5.35 6.77
N ASP A 77 6.31 6.58 7.22
CA ASP A 77 7.24 7.70 7.10
C ASP A 77 8.49 7.43 7.93
N GLY A 78 9.65 7.76 7.36
CA GLY A 78 10.95 7.58 8.02
C GLY A 78 11.33 6.11 8.28
N LEU A 79 10.49 5.14 7.94
CA LEU A 79 10.80 3.73 8.07
C LEU A 79 11.63 3.26 6.88
N ASP A 80 12.74 2.58 7.18
CA ASP A 80 13.43 1.78 6.18
C ASP A 80 12.64 0.50 5.84
N VAL A 81 13.09 -0.22 4.81
CA VAL A 81 12.43 -1.46 4.35
C VAL A 81 12.34 -2.49 5.48
N GLN A 82 13.39 -2.66 6.28
CA GLN A 82 13.42 -3.63 7.37
C GLN A 82 12.38 -3.33 8.45
N SER A 83 12.22 -2.05 8.80
CA SER A 83 11.23 -1.60 9.77
C SER A 83 9.80 -1.72 9.22
N GLN A 84 9.60 -1.48 7.93
CA GLN A 84 8.32 -1.70 7.25
C GLN A 84 7.95 -3.19 7.28
N THR A 85 8.87 -4.08 6.89
CA THR A 85 8.66 -5.54 6.91
C THR A 85 8.28 -6.03 8.31
N LYS A 86 9.02 -5.63 9.35
CA LYS A 86 8.70 -6.02 10.74
C LYS A 86 7.32 -5.57 11.19
N LYS A 87 6.83 -4.41 10.72
CA LYS A 87 5.47 -3.96 11.02
C LYS A 87 4.43 -4.80 10.29
N LEU A 88 4.67 -5.16 9.03
CA LEU A 88 3.78 -6.02 8.24
C LEU A 88 3.71 -7.45 8.81
N GLU A 89 4.85 -8.05 9.18
CA GLU A 89 4.92 -9.38 9.79
C GLU A 89 4.05 -9.49 11.05
N ARG A 90 4.00 -8.43 11.86
CA ARG A 90 3.15 -8.39 13.07
C ARG A 90 1.66 -8.40 12.75
N LEU A 91 1.26 -7.88 11.59
CA LEU A 91 -0.13 -7.92 11.13
C LEU A 91 -0.49 -9.29 10.54
N TRP A 92 0.49 -9.98 9.96
CA TRP A 92 0.29 -11.29 9.34
C TRP A 92 0.08 -12.44 10.35
N VAL A 93 0.69 -12.34 11.54
CA VAL A 93 0.63 -13.40 12.57
C VAL A 93 -0.56 -13.22 13.53
N GLY A 94 -1.27 -12.09 13.46
CA GLY A 94 -2.46 -11.79 14.27
C GLY A 94 -3.70 -12.54 13.79
#